data_AF-A0A964I3X6-F1
#
_entry.id   AF-A0A964I3X6-F1
#
_cell.length_a   1.000
_cell.length_b   1.000
_cell.length_c   1.000
_cell.angle_alpha   90.00
_cell.angle_beta   90.00
_cell.angle_gamma   90.00
#
_symmetry.space_group_name_H-M   'P 1'
#
loop_
_entity.id
_entity.type
_entity.pdbx_description
1 polymer ?
#
loop_
_entity_poly.entity_id
_entity_poly.type
_entity_poly.pdbx_seq_one_letter_code
_entity_poly.pdbx_strand_id
1 'polypeptide(L)'
;MSGRGVDHPARRSARLTFEWYLPQEWDTDAARRAKAGIPDQIYFREKWRMALAHIRRVLKAGFQLTAVLADADYGSNAAFRRGLERLGLRYGLAIRGALTMWVPRARRARTAAAIAAAIPNREWKRVSWGEGTNGALAARFAARRIRPAKSRGDRWLLCERSLANDERKYYLLNLDATATLRALVTLVRGR
;
A
#
# COMPACT_ATOMS: atom_id res chain seq x y z
N MET A 1 18.78 29.67 26.31
CA MET A 1 17.79 28.59 26.49
C MET A 1 17.86 27.70 25.26
N SER A 2 18.40 26.49 25.45
CA SER A 2 18.71 25.51 24.40
C SER A 2 17.45 24.82 23.89
N GLY A 3 17.16 24.95 22.59
CA GLY A 3 16.17 24.17 21.87
C GLY A 3 16.77 22.83 21.47
N ARG A 4 16.45 21.76 22.21
CA ARG A 4 16.77 20.39 21.81
C ARG A 4 15.95 20.03 20.56
N GLY A 5 16.58 20.12 19.40
CA GLY A 5 16.09 19.50 18.17
C GLY A 5 15.92 18.00 18.43
N VAL A 6 14.69 17.50 18.26
CA VAL A 6 14.41 16.08 18.35
C VAL A 6 14.99 15.44 17.08
N ASP A 7 16.21 14.93 17.19
CA ASP A 7 16.90 14.23 16.12
C ASP A 7 16.03 13.05 15.65
N HIS A 8 15.47 13.17 14.44
CA HIS A 8 14.70 12.09 13.84
C HIS A 8 15.70 11.11 13.23
N PRO A 9 15.76 9.84 13.67
CA PRO A 9 16.73 8.89 13.14
C PRO A 9 16.59 8.81 11.62
N ALA A 10 17.70 9.02 10.91
CA ALA A 10 17.75 8.98 9.47
C ALA A 10 17.16 7.66 8.96
N ARG A 11 16.11 7.75 8.13
CA ARG A 11 15.49 6.57 7.50
C ARG A 11 16.49 5.98 6.51
N ARG A 12 16.86 4.72 6.73
CA ARG A 12 17.75 3.98 5.83
C ARG A 12 16.94 2.97 5.04
N SER A 13 17.18 2.92 3.72
CA SER A 13 16.58 1.93 2.83
C SER A 13 17.66 0.99 2.31
N ALA A 14 17.39 -0.32 2.33
CA ALA A 14 18.25 -1.33 1.73
C ALA A 14 17.42 -2.29 0.87
N ARG A 15 18.00 -2.76 -0.24
CA ARG A 15 17.39 -3.80 -1.09
C ARG A 15 17.73 -5.16 -0.51
N LEU A 16 16.74 -5.91 -0.04
CA LEU A 16 16.94 -7.25 0.53
C LEU A 16 16.88 -8.36 -0.53
N THR A 17 16.12 -8.15 -1.59
CA THR A 17 15.93 -9.15 -2.65
C THR A 17 15.66 -8.47 -3.99
N PHE A 18 16.05 -9.11 -5.08
CA PHE A 18 15.67 -8.77 -6.44
C PHE A 18 15.61 -10.04 -7.30
N GLU A 19 14.86 -9.99 -8.39
CA GLU A 19 14.88 -11.00 -9.45
C GLU A 19 14.49 -10.34 -10.79
N TRP A 20 14.83 -10.97 -11.91
CA TRP A 20 14.43 -10.50 -13.23
C TRP A 20 12.93 -10.66 -13.44
N TYR A 21 12.29 -9.65 -14.02
CA TYR A 21 10.90 -9.74 -14.47
C TYR A 21 10.86 -9.83 -15.99
N LEU A 22 10.27 -10.91 -16.50
CA LEU A 22 10.01 -11.10 -17.91
C LEU A 22 8.55 -10.74 -18.21
N PRO A 23 8.26 -9.81 -19.15
CA PRO A 23 6.91 -9.57 -19.63
C PRO A 23 6.31 -10.82 -20.30
N GLN A 24 5.00 -11.02 -20.17
CA GLN A 24 4.33 -12.21 -20.72
C GLN A 24 4.52 -12.36 -22.23
N GLU A 25 4.51 -11.26 -22.97
CA GLU A 25 4.73 -11.26 -24.43
C GLU A 25 6.13 -11.72 -24.85
N TRP A 26 7.12 -11.71 -23.93
CA TRP A 26 8.47 -12.20 -24.21
C TRP A 26 8.63 -13.69 -23.88
N ASP A 27 7.67 -14.30 -23.18
CA ASP A 27 7.80 -15.66 -22.67
C ASP A 27 7.96 -16.68 -23.80
N THR A 28 7.24 -16.45 -24.91
CA THR A 28 7.26 -17.29 -26.12
C THR A 28 8.10 -16.73 -27.27
N ASP A 29 8.79 -15.58 -27.08
CA ASP A 29 9.60 -14.94 -28.13
C ASP A 29 11.08 -15.33 -28.00
N ALA A 30 11.43 -16.50 -28.54
CA ALA A 30 12.78 -17.05 -28.47
C ALA A 30 13.84 -16.12 -29.08
N ALA A 31 13.53 -15.45 -30.19
CA ALA A 31 14.48 -14.55 -30.86
C ALA A 31 14.79 -13.33 -29.99
N ARG A 32 13.77 -12.73 -29.37
CA ARG A 32 13.94 -11.58 -28.48
C ARG A 32 14.63 -11.96 -27.17
N ARG A 33 14.33 -13.15 -26.62
CA ARG A 33 15.00 -13.71 -25.44
C ARG A 33 16.50 -13.96 -25.70
N ALA A 34 16.82 -14.60 -26.82
CA ALA A 34 18.21 -14.85 -27.21
C ALA A 34 18.98 -13.53 -27.41
N LYS A 35 18.37 -12.56 -28.13
CA LYS A 35 18.98 -11.24 -28.35
C LYS A 35 19.25 -10.47 -27.06
N ALA A 36 18.38 -10.61 -26.05
CA ALA A 36 18.53 -9.94 -24.76
C ALA A 36 19.36 -10.77 -23.74
N GLY A 37 19.84 -11.96 -24.11
CA GLY A 37 20.60 -12.85 -23.23
C GLY A 37 19.81 -13.35 -22.02
N ILE A 38 18.48 -13.53 -22.18
CA ILE A 38 17.60 -13.98 -21.09
C ILE A 38 17.75 -15.50 -20.92
N PRO A 39 18.14 -16.00 -19.73
CA PRO A 39 18.25 -17.43 -19.49
C PRO A 39 16.90 -18.16 -19.58
N ASP A 40 16.91 -19.42 -20.05
CA ASP A 40 15.69 -20.21 -20.30
C ASP A 40 14.86 -20.47 -19.04
N GLN A 41 15.49 -20.54 -17.87
CA GLN A 41 14.82 -20.69 -16.59
C GLN A 41 14.01 -19.47 -16.14
N ILE A 42 14.17 -18.31 -16.80
CA ILE A 42 13.40 -17.10 -16.53
C ILE A 42 12.15 -17.13 -17.41
N TYR A 43 10.99 -17.26 -16.80
CA TYR A 43 9.69 -17.25 -17.47
C TYR A 43 8.77 -16.19 -16.86
N PHE A 44 7.70 -15.86 -17.56
CA PHE A 44 6.72 -14.91 -17.06
C PHE A 44 6.12 -15.37 -15.73
N ARG A 45 6.12 -14.47 -14.75
CA ARG A 45 5.46 -14.66 -13.46
C ARG A 45 4.68 -13.41 -13.12
N GLU A 46 3.48 -13.59 -12.59
CA GLU A 46 2.69 -12.46 -12.10
C GLU A 46 3.48 -11.71 -11.01
N LYS A 47 3.64 -10.40 -11.17
CA LYS A 47 4.42 -9.55 -10.24
C LYS A 47 4.00 -9.73 -8.78
N TRP A 48 2.70 -9.88 -8.51
CA TRP A 48 2.20 -10.08 -7.15
C TRP A 48 2.65 -11.42 -6.53
N ARG A 49 2.81 -12.48 -7.33
CA ARG A 49 3.35 -13.77 -6.88
C ARG A 49 4.84 -13.65 -6.56
N MET A 50 5.58 -12.93 -7.40
CA MET A 50 7.00 -12.63 -7.18
C MET A 50 7.20 -11.85 -5.89
N ALA A 51 6.43 -10.77 -5.68
CA ALA A 51 6.48 -9.98 -4.46
C ALA A 51 6.21 -10.82 -3.19
N LEU A 52 5.20 -11.72 -3.21
CA LEU A 52 4.98 -12.64 -2.08
C LEU A 52 6.13 -13.64 -1.89
N ALA A 53 6.76 -14.10 -2.97
CA ALA A 53 7.93 -14.99 -2.86
C ALA A 53 9.12 -14.27 -2.22
N HIS A 54 9.37 -13.01 -2.59
CA HIS A 54 10.38 -12.16 -1.96
C HIS A 54 10.11 -11.95 -0.47
N ILE A 55 8.88 -11.60 -0.10
CA ILE A 55 8.49 -11.44 1.31
C ILE A 55 8.76 -12.73 2.10
N ARG A 56 8.36 -13.88 1.56
CA ARG A 56 8.62 -15.18 2.21
C ARG A 56 10.11 -15.47 2.36
N ARG A 57 10.92 -15.12 1.35
CA ARG A 57 12.39 -15.30 1.41
C ARG A 57 13.00 -14.44 2.51
N VAL A 58 12.58 -13.18 2.62
CA VAL A 58 13.04 -12.26 3.67
C VAL A 58 12.66 -12.76 5.07
N LEU A 59 11.42 -13.22 5.25
CA LEU A 59 10.98 -13.83 6.51
C LEU A 59 11.78 -15.10 6.84
N LYS A 60 12.01 -15.98 5.85
CA LYS A 60 12.80 -17.21 6.02
C LYS A 60 14.25 -16.92 6.40
N ALA A 61 14.79 -15.78 5.97
CA ALA A 61 16.13 -15.32 6.34
C ALA A 61 16.21 -14.70 7.75
N GLY A 62 15.11 -14.72 8.53
CA GLY A 62 15.09 -14.27 9.93
C GLY A 62 14.78 -12.78 10.12
N PHE A 63 14.49 -12.04 9.05
CA PHE A 63 14.10 -10.63 9.19
C PHE A 63 12.71 -10.49 9.78
N GLN A 64 12.57 -9.57 10.73
CA GLN A 64 11.27 -9.15 11.23
C GLN A 64 10.69 -8.06 10.33
N LEU A 65 9.59 -8.40 9.63
CA LEU A 65 8.82 -7.43 8.85
C LEU A 65 7.67 -6.88 9.68
N THR A 66 7.69 -5.58 9.97
CA THR A 66 6.64 -4.93 10.78
C THR A 66 5.41 -4.55 9.96
N ALA A 67 5.59 -4.23 8.68
CA ALA A 67 4.51 -3.94 7.74
C ALA A 67 4.96 -4.06 6.27
N VAL A 68 3.98 -4.18 5.37
CA VAL A 68 4.19 -4.14 3.91
C VAL A 68 3.47 -2.93 3.31
N LEU A 69 4.21 -2.11 2.56
CA LEU A 69 3.68 -0.99 1.78
C LEU A 69 3.88 -1.28 0.29
N ALA A 70 2.83 -1.10 -0.51
CA ALA A 70 2.91 -1.27 -1.96
C ALA A 70 1.96 -0.32 -2.68
N ASP A 71 2.18 -0.14 -3.98
CA ASP A 71 1.33 0.68 -4.85
C ASP A 71 -0.01 -0.02 -5.21
N ALA A 72 -0.77 0.65 -6.09
CA ALA A 72 -2.11 0.26 -6.48
C ALA A 72 -2.19 -0.99 -7.38
N ASP A 73 -1.10 -1.42 -8.02
CA ASP A 73 -1.05 -2.66 -8.79
C ASP A 73 -1.08 -3.88 -7.86
N TYR A 74 -0.39 -3.77 -6.73
CA TYR A 74 -0.44 -4.79 -5.69
C TYR A 74 -1.67 -4.64 -4.80
N GLY A 75 -1.98 -3.42 -4.36
CA GLY A 75 -3.03 -3.21 -3.37
C GLY A 75 -4.44 -3.44 -3.88
N SER A 76 -4.72 -3.24 -5.17
CA SER A 76 -6.01 -3.63 -5.77
C SER A 76 -6.15 -5.14 -5.95
N ASN A 77 -5.05 -5.90 -5.97
CA ASN A 77 -5.08 -7.36 -6.13
C ASN A 77 -5.52 -8.09 -4.85
N ALA A 78 -6.69 -8.71 -4.87
CA ALA A 78 -7.23 -9.41 -3.70
C ALA A 78 -6.43 -10.66 -3.29
N ALA A 79 -5.79 -11.35 -4.24
CA ALA A 79 -4.97 -12.52 -3.94
C ALA A 79 -3.68 -12.12 -3.21
N PHE A 80 -3.07 -10.99 -3.62
CA PHE A 80 -1.92 -10.41 -2.94
C PHE A 80 -2.24 -10.06 -1.48
N ARG A 81 -3.34 -9.32 -1.24
CA ARG A 81 -3.80 -8.98 0.11
C ARG A 81 -4.01 -10.23 0.98
N ARG A 82 -4.72 -11.24 0.46
CA ARG A 82 -4.90 -12.53 1.16
C ARG A 82 -3.58 -13.27 1.43
N GLY A 83 -2.57 -13.07 0.57
CA GLY A 83 -1.23 -13.61 0.78
C GLY A 83 -0.57 -12.99 1.99
N LEU A 84 -0.60 -11.65 2.11
CA LEU A 84 -0.07 -10.92 3.27
C LEU A 84 -0.80 -11.28 4.57
N GLU A 85 -2.13 -11.40 4.51
CA GLU A 85 -2.96 -11.78 5.66
C GLU A 85 -2.61 -13.18 6.19
N ARG A 86 -2.39 -14.15 5.29
CA ARG A 86 -1.95 -15.51 5.67
C ARG A 86 -0.55 -15.54 6.27
N LEU A 87 0.29 -14.56 5.93
CA LEU A 87 1.61 -14.40 6.54
C LEU A 87 1.55 -13.61 7.86
N GLY A 88 0.36 -13.19 8.33
CA GLY A 88 0.21 -12.41 9.55
C GLY A 88 0.76 -10.99 9.46
N LEU A 89 1.02 -10.48 8.26
CA LEU A 89 1.69 -9.19 8.07
C LEU A 89 0.69 -8.03 8.09
N ARG A 90 1.05 -6.96 8.80
CA ARG A 90 0.39 -5.65 8.67
C ARG A 90 0.69 -5.07 7.29
N TYR A 91 -0.23 -4.32 6.74
CA TYR A 91 -0.04 -3.67 5.44
C TYR A 91 -0.75 -2.32 5.34
N GLY A 92 -0.21 -1.49 4.46
CA GLY A 92 -0.80 -0.24 3.97
C GLY A 92 -0.59 -0.16 2.47
N LEU A 93 -1.58 -0.60 1.71
CA LEU A 93 -1.44 -0.74 0.26
C LEU A 93 -2.25 0.34 -0.42
N ALA A 94 -1.64 1.07 -1.35
CA ALA A 94 -2.39 1.98 -2.21
C ALA A 94 -3.39 1.16 -3.03
N ILE A 95 -4.54 1.73 -3.37
CA ILE A 95 -5.55 1.08 -4.21
C ILE A 95 -6.03 2.05 -5.29
N ARG A 96 -6.57 1.49 -6.36
CA ARG A 96 -7.29 2.28 -7.37
C ARG A 96 -8.62 2.76 -6.80
N GLY A 97 -9.03 3.97 -7.16
CA GLY A 97 -10.30 4.56 -6.73
C GLY A 97 -11.53 3.74 -7.14
N ALA A 98 -11.43 2.98 -8.22
CA ALA A 98 -12.49 2.11 -8.75
C ALA A 98 -12.68 0.79 -7.95
N LEU A 99 -11.78 0.45 -7.02
CA LEU A 99 -11.94 -0.77 -6.22
C LEU A 99 -13.23 -0.70 -5.40
N THR A 100 -14.06 -1.74 -5.48
CA THR A 100 -15.36 -1.81 -4.81
C THR A 100 -15.29 -2.41 -3.42
N MET A 101 -16.09 -1.86 -2.51
CA MET A 101 -16.15 -2.27 -1.11
C MET A 101 -17.50 -1.95 -0.47
N TRP A 102 -17.82 -2.66 0.60
CA TRP A 102 -19.03 -2.47 1.38
C TRP A 102 -18.75 -1.57 2.57
N VAL A 103 -19.58 -0.54 2.73
CA VAL A 103 -19.62 0.26 3.96
C VAL A 103 -20.57 -0.47 4.93
N PRO A 104 -20.25 -0.56 6.23
CA PRO A 104 -21.17 -1.13 7.22
C PRO A 104 -22.57 -0.50 7.09
N ARG A 105 -23.61 -1.34 7.09
CA ARG A 105 -25.03 -0.95 6.93
C ARG A 105 -25.43 -0.39 5.56
N ALA A 106 -24.52 -0.33 4.58
CA ALA A 106 -24.88 0.06 3.22
C ALA A 106 -25.53 -1.10 2.45
N ARG A 107 -26.58 -0.78 1.68
CA ARG A 107 -27.30 -1.76 0.85
C ARG A 107 -26.55 -2.21 -0.41
N ARG A 108 -25.56 -1.44 -0.86
CA ARG A 108 -24.77 -1.74 -2.07
C ARG A 108 -23.31 -1.43 -1.88
N ALA A 109 -22.45 -2.20 -2.57
CA ALA A 109 -21.03 -1.88 -2.69
C ALA A 109 -20.85 -0.52 -3.39
N ARG A 110 -19.77 0.18 -3.03
CA ARG A 110 -19.37 1.47 -3.61
C ARG A 110 -17.87 1.44 -3.91
N THR A 111 -17.44 2.26 -4.86
CA THR A 111 -16.01 2.43 -5.14
C THR A 111 -15.34 3.23 -4.02
N ALA A 112 -14.03 3.05 -3.82
CA ALA A 112 -13.25 3.85 -2.87
C ALA A 112 -13.43 5.36 -3.10
N ALA A 113 -13.42 5.77 -4.37
CA ALA A 113 -13.64 7.17 -4.77
C ALA A 113 -15.04 7.68 -4.37
N ALA A 114 -16.09 6.89 -4.62
CA ALA A 114 -17.46 7.27 -4.25
C ALA A 114 -17.66 7.34 -2.73
N ILE A 115 -17.00 6.46 -1.97
CA ILE A 115 -17.01 6.52 -0.51
C ILE A 115 -16.32 7.80 -0.04
N ALA A 116 -15.12 8.09 -0.55
CA ALA A 116 -14.38 9.30 -0.20
C ALA A 116 -15.15 10.59 -0.54
N ALA A 117 -15.82 10.63 -1.69
CA ALA A 117 -16.66 11.75 -2.10
C ALA A 117 -17.84 12.02 -1.16
N ALA A 118 -18.36 10.99 -0.49
CA ALA A 118 -19.45 11.12 0.46
C ALA A 118 -19.01 11.50 1.89
N ILE A 119 -17.69 11.60 2.16
CA ILE A 119 -17.20 11.98 3.49
C ILE A 119 -17.38 13.48 3.68
N PRO A 120 -18.13 13.94 4.70
CA PRO A 120 -18.30 15.36 5.00
C PRO A 120 -16.98 16.07 5.23
N ASN A 121 -16.83 17.30 4.73
CA ASN A 121 -15.58 18.08 4.84
C ASN A 121 -15.04 18.19 6.28
N ARG A 122 -15.92 18.27 7.30
CA ARG A 122 -15.55 18.34 8.73
C ARG A 122 -14.80 17.11 9.26
N GLU A 123 -14.98 15.95 8.61
CA GLU A 123 -14.32 14.70 9.01
C GLU A 123 -12.92 14.56 8.44
N TRP A 124 -12.58 15.34 7.41
CA TRP A 124 -11.23 15.37 6.86
C TRP A 124 -10.32 16.15 7.81
N LYS A 125 -9.34 15.46 8.40
CA LYS A 125 -8.39 16.06 9.33
C LYS A 125 -7.05 16.29 8.66
N ARG A 126 -6.48 17.49 8.84
CA ARG A 126 -5.11 17.76 8.41
C ARG A 126 -4.15 16.98 9.30
N VAL A 127 -3.26 16.20 8.70
CA VAL A 127 -2.18 15.49 9.40
C VAL A 127 -0.86 15.86 8.74
N SER A 128 0.12 16.22 9.55
CA SER A 128 1.50 16.48 9.14
C SER A 128 2.39 15.33 9.62
N TRP A 129 3.38 14.91 8.82
CA TRP A 129 4.23 13.74 9.13
C TRP A 129 5.73 13.98 8.93
N GLY A 130 6.16 15.23 8.80
CA GLY A 130 7.56 15.62 8.71
C GLY A 130 7.74 16.95 8.00
N GLU A 131 8.99 17.41 7.90
CA GLU A 131 9.38 18.55 7.09
C GLU A 131 9.92 18.05 5.75
N GLY A 132 9.42 18.61 4.65
CA GLY A 132 9.97 18.46 3.32
C GLY A 132 10.76 19.70 2.91
N THR A 133 11.43 19.64 1.77
CA THR A 133 12.24 20.75 1.24
C THR A 133 11.46 22.06 1.08
N ASN A 134 10.14 21.98 0.89
CA ASN A 134 9.23 23.13 0.73
C ASN A 134 8.26 23.30 1.92
N GLY A 135 8.65 22.86 3.11
CA GLY A 135 7.86 22.95 4.34
C GLY A 135 7.20 21.65 4.77
N ALA A 136 6.34 21.72 5.79
CA ALA A 136 5.73 20.54 6.41
C ALA A 136 4.95 19.68 5.40
N LEU A 137 5.32 18.40 5.29
CA LEU A 137 4.59 17.41 4.52
C LEU A 137 3.24 17.16 5.21
N ALA A 138 2.17 17.69 4.62
CA ALA A 138 0.82 17.65 5.16
C ALA A 138 -0.23 17.38 4.07
N ALA A 139 -1.29 16.68 4.44
CA ALA A 139 -2.45 16.39 3.63
C ALA A 139 -3.69 16.29 4.52
N ARG A 140 -4.88 16.31 3.92
CA ARG A 140 -6.12 15.99 4.63
C ARG A 140 -6.40 14.50 4.51
N PHE A 141 -6.76 13.86 5.61
CA PHE A 141 -7.10 12.45 5.65
C PHE A 141 -8.46 12.21 6.28
N ALA A 142 -9.12 11.17 5.81
CA ALA A 142 -10.29 10.60 6.44
C ALA A 142 -10.18 9.07 6.37
N ALA A 143 -10.72 8.37 7.37
CA ALA A 143 -10.68 6.92 7.42
C ALA A 143 -12.07 6.32 7.68
N ARG A 144 -12.37 5.20 7.04
CA ARG A 144 -13.61 4.44 7.25
C ARG A 144 -13.32 2.96 7.38
N ARG A 145 -14.04 2.29 8.28
CA ARG A 145 -14.11 0.83 8.32
C ARG A 145 -15.00 0.37 7.17
N ILE A 146 -14.46 -0.50 6.33
CA ILE A 146 -15.13 -1.03 5.14
C ILE A 146 -14.77 -2.51 4.95
N ARG A 147 -15.51 -3.21 4.10
CA ARG A 147 -15.18 -4.57 3.69
C ARG A 147 -14.89 -4.62 2.20
N PRO A 148 -13.61 -4.75 1.78
CA PRO A 148 -13.28 -4.89 0.37
C PRO A 148 -13.94 -6.13 -0.22
N ALA A 149 -14.30 -6.09 -1.50
CA ALA A 149 -14.76 -7.30 -2.19
C ALA A 149 -13.74 -8.44 -2.03
N LYS A 150 -14.22 -9.67 -1.84
CA LYS A 150 -13.40 -10.88 -1.67
C LYS A 150 -12.45 -10.83 -0.45
N SER A 151 -12.78 -10.05 0.57
CA SER A 151 -12.10 -10.01 1.88
C SER A 151 -12.93 -10.72 2.95
N ARG A 152 -12.25 -11.40 3.89
CA ARG A 152 -12.89 -12.12 5.02
C ARG A 152 -13.20 -11.21 6.22
N GLY A 153 -12.83 -9.94 6.18
CA GLY A 153 -13.07 -9.04 7.30
C GLY A 153 -12.91 -7.58 6.93
N ASP A 154 -13.17 -6.74 7.92
CA ASP A 154 -13.16 -5.29 7.72
C ASP A 154 -11.71 -4.77 7.67
N ARG A 155 -11.51 -3.74 6.85
CA ARG A 155 -10.25 -3.03 6.67
C ARG A 155 -10.49 -1.54 6.86
N TRP A 156 -9.41 -0.82 7.14
CA TRP A 156 -9.42 0.63 7.04
C TRP A 156 -9.27 1.02 5.57
N LEU A 157 -10.23 1.78 5.05
CA LEU A 157 -10.00 2.66 3.91
C LEU A 157 -9.48 3.98 4.45
N LEU A 158 -8.22 4.29 4.15
CA LEU A 158 -7.66 5.63 4.38
C LEU A 158 -7.73 6.39 3.06
N CYS A 159 -8.39 7.54 3.09
CA CYS A 159 -8.46 8.49 2.00
C CYS A 159 -7.52 9.65 2.30
N GLU A 160 -6.73 10.02 1.31
CA GLU A 160 -5.84 11.17 1.32
C GLU A 160 -6.36 12.19 0.31
N ARG A 161 -6.29 13.47 0.67
CA ARG A 161 -6.63 14.60 -0.18
C ARG A 161 -5.50 15.63 -0.11
N SER A 162 -4.89 15.88 -1.26
CA SER A 162 -3.81 16.84 -1.43
C SER A 162 -4.24 18.25 -1.02
N LEU A 163 -3.34 19.03 -0.41
CA LEU A 163 -3.58 20.44 -0.11
C LEU A 163 -3.40 21.35 -1.33
N ALA A 164 -2.67 20.89 -2.35
CA ALA A 164 -2.30 21.72 -3.50
C ALA A 164 -3.35 21.69 -4.62
N ASN A 165 -3.94 20.52 -4.90
CA ASN A 165 -4.76 20.30 -6.09
C ASN A 165 -6.01 19.42 -5.84
N ASP A 166 -6.33 19.16 -4.57
CA ASP A 166 -7.42 18.25 -4.13
C ASP A 166 -7.34 16.82 -4.70
N GLU A 167 -6.20 16.41 -5.28
CA GLU A 167 -5.97 15.05 -5.78
C GLU A 167 -6.16 14.04 -4.65
N ARG A 168 -6.80 12.91 -4.96
CA ARG A 168 -7.15 11.89 -3.98
C ARG A 168 -6.40 10.60 -4.18
N LYS A 169 -5.87 10.08 -3.08
CA LYS A 169 -5.25 8.76 -2.99
C LYS A 169 -5.99 7.91 -1.98
N TYR A 170 -5.94 6.60 -2.16
CA TYR A 170 -6.72 5.65 -1.38
C TYR A 170 -5.82 4.50 -0.96
N TYR A 171 -5.99 4.04 0.27
CA TYR A 171 -5.21 2.95 0.84
C TYR A 171 -6.11 1.97 1.59
N LEU A 172 -5.79 0.68 1.50
CA LEU A 172 -6.32 -0.34 2.38
C LEU A 172 -5.28 -0.70 3.45
N LEU A 173 -5.72 -0.73 4.70
CA LEU A 173 -4.91 -1.14 5.83
C LEU A 173 -5.62 -2.21 6.67
N ASN A 174 -4.86 -3.15 7.22
CA ASN A 174 -5.35 -4.19 8.12
C ASN A 174 -4.95 -3.96 9.59
N LEU A 175 -4.72 -2.71 9.99
CA LEU A 175 -4.53 -2.37 11.40
C LEU A 175 -5.81 -2.67 12.19
N ASP A 176 -5.63 -2.79 13.51
CA ASP A 176 -6.70 -3.03 14.49
C ASP A 176 -7.86 -2.02 14.33
N ALA A 177 -9.07 -2.44 14.71
CA ALA A 177 -10.27 -1.62 14.62
C ALA A 177 -10.21 -0.35 15.51
N THR A 178 -9.35 -0.32 16.52
CA THR A 178 -9.12 0.83 17.40
C THR A 178 -8.01 1.77 16.91
N ALA A 179 -7.34 1.44 15.79
CA ALA A 179 -6.23 2.23 15.29
C ALA A 179 -6.64 3.69 15.00
N THR A 180 -5.82 4.63 15.48
CA THR A 180 -6.06 6.06 15.29
C THR A 180 -5.76 6.50 13.85
N LEU A 181 -6.37 7.61 13.42
CA LEU A 181 -6.06 8.21 12.11
C LEU A 181 -4.55 8.47 11.94
N ARG A 182 -3.88 8.95 13.01
CA ARG A 182 -2.43 9.17 13.01
C ARG A 182 -1.68 7.86 12.76
N ALA A 183 -2.02 6.76 13.42
CA ALA A 183 -1.38 5.46 13.21
C ALA A 183 -1.53 4.96 11.76
N LEU A 184 -2.71 5.15 11.16
CA LEU A 184 -2.95 4.79 9.74
C LEU A 184 -2.05 5.62 8.80
N VAL A 185 -1.99 6.94 9.02
CA VAL A 185 -1.14 7.85 8.24
C VAL A 185 0.33 7.52 8.41
N THR A 186 0.79 7.32 9.65
CA THR A 186 2.18 6.94 9.96
C THR A 186 2.59 5.67 9.22
N LEU A 187 1.69 4.66 9.15
CA LEU A 187 2.00 3.44 8.43
C LEU A 187 2.19 3.69 6.93
N VAL A 188 1.25 4.37 6.25
CA VAL A 188 1.38 4.60 4.79
C VAL A 188 2.49 5.59 4.42
N ARG A 189 2.91 6.43 5.37
CA ARG A 189 4.06 7.34 5.24
C ARG A 189 5.35 6.76 5.81
N GLY A 190 5.37 5.52 6.26
CA GLY A 190 6.53 4.82 6.81
C GLY A 190 7.60 4.42 5.78
N ARG A 191 7.53 4.92 4.55
CA ARG A 191 8.55 4.70 3.51
C ARG A 191 9.79 5.55 3.75
#